data_AF-A0AAN6Y4B7-F1
#
_entry.id   AF-A0AAN6Y4B7-F1
#
_cell.length_a   1.000
_cell.length_b   1.000
_cell.length_c   1.000
_cell.angle_alpha   90.00
_cell.angle_beta   90.00
_cell.angle_gamma   90.00
#
_symmetry.space_group_name_H-M   'P 1'
#
loop_
_entity.id
_entity.type
_entity.pdbx_description
1 polymer ?
#
loop_
_entity_poly.entity_id
_entity_poly.type
_entity_poly.pdbx_seq_one_letter_code
_entity_poly.pdbx_strand_id
1 'polypeptide(L)'
;MQEEAEGTTKLDFETLKQAHLDKLVAEMIEFGKNDSAGSARELGYATQAAHLQRIWRLRHKVQYFMIDEIRTIDLLTTGRLRNVRFAVEKKDKDDVHWWLNIACAHRDGFVATDVEKPTIRDHDRTALPLLTGREEILTDHSVKYIRVGKLGDVHHALFGQIGKKIHLMRGYQLKSDLAPTEGVRYDGQWTLRSFSHKLDVNADLYRLELRLESPVSLNSTQWQATKAVPLPSQRDEWNLYKKLEGDKIRQSQGELGALDWKIKEEMERADREDAQRVRSFRLSVGWKVAARSEMS
;
A
#
# COMPACT_ATOMS: atom_id res chain seq x y z
N MET A 1 -14.78 34.64 -22.56
CA MET A 1 -13.55 34.25 -23.25
C MET A 1 -12.64 35.45 -23.32
N GLN A 2 -11.83 35.66 -22.29
CA GLN A 2 -10.85 36.74 -22.21
C GLN A 2 -9.79 36.29 -21.20
N GLU A 3 -9.08 35.21 -21.55
CA GLU A 3 -8.12 34.54 -20.66
C GLU A 3 -6.75 34.32 -21.33
N GLU A 4 -6.43 35.12 -22.36
CA GLU A 4 -5.21 34.95 -23.17
C GLU A 4 -4.30 36.19 -23.23
N ALA A 5 -4.38 37.13 -22.28
CA ALA A 5 -3.56 38.36 -22.33
C ALA A 5 -2.38 38.42 -21.34
N GLU A 6 -2.26 37.51 -20.37
CA GLU A 6 -1.13 37.52 -19.42
C GLU A 6 -0.67 36.09 -19.12
N GLY A 7 0.49 35.71 -19.67
CA GLY A 7 1.07 34.36 -19.65
C GLY A 7 1.49 33.83 -18.27
N THR A 8 0.54 33.70 -17.35
CA THR A 8 0.62 32.73 -16.25
C THR A 8 -0.74 32.09 -16.11
N THR A 9 -0.85 30.83 -16.54
CA THR A 9 -1.91 29.95 -16.06
C THR A 9 -1.87 30.00 -14.53
N LYS A 10 -2.82 30.74 -13.92
CA LYS A 10 -2.88 30.93 -12.48
C LYS A 10 -3.35 29.60 -11.89
N LEU A 11 -2.41 28.76 -11.49
CA LEU A 11 -2.70 27.50 -10.82
C LEU A 11 -3.62 27.77 -9.62
N ASP A 12 -4.79 27.14 -9.63
CA ASP A 12 -5.78 27.25 -8.57
C ASP A 12 -5.35 26.46 -7.33
N PHE A 13 -5.83 26.89 -6.16
CA PHE A 13 -5.55 26.21 -4.90
C PHE A 13 -6.06 24.77 -4.91
N GLU A 14 -7.22 24.50 -5.51
CA GLU A 14 -7.80 23.17 -5.53
C GLU A 14 -6.95 22.22 -6.37
N THR A 15 -6.42 22.67 -7.51
CA THR A 15 -5.48 21.89 -8.32
C THR A 15 -4.18 21.62 -7.56
N LEU A 16 -3.62 22.63 -6.89
CA LEU A 16 -2.42 22.49 -6.06
C LEU A 16 -2.63 21.45 -4.95
N LYS A 17 -3.78 21.51 -4.27
CA LYS A 17 -4.18 20.59 -3.20
C LYS A 17 -4.38 19.16 -3.71
N GLN A 18 -5.18 18.97 -4.77
CA GLN A 18 -5.54 17.65 -5.29
C GLN A 18 -4.38 16.93 -5.98
N ALA A 19 -3.49 17.67 -6.66
CA ALA A 19 -2.35 17.09 -7.37
C ALA A 19 -1.08 17.00 -6.51
N HIS A 20 -1.14 17.35 -5.22
CA HIS A 20 -0.01 17.25 -4.29
C HIS A 20 1.24 18.03 -4.75
N LEU A 21 1.04 19.14 -5.47
CA LEU A 21 2.14 19.87 -6.10
C LEU A 21 3.05 20.56 -5.09
N ASP A 22 2.54 20.91 -3.91
CA ASP A 22 3.34 21.41 -2.78
C ASP A 22 4.34 20.36 -2.27
N LYS A 23 3.98 19.07 -2.29
CA LYS A 23 4.86 17.96 -1.88
C LYS A 23 5.95 17.73 -2.90
N LEU A 24 5.60 17.68 -4.18
CA LEU A 24 6.57 17.59 -5.27
C LEU A 24 7.56 18.76 -5.24
N VAL A 25 7.08 19.99 -5.05
CA VAL A 25 7.97 21.16 -4.93
C VAL A 25 8.86 21.08 -3.68
N ALA A 26 8.35 20.59 -2.55
CA ALA A 26 9.16 20.38 -1.36
C ALA A 26 10.27 19.34 -1.61
N GLU A 27 9.94 18.21 -2.24
CA GLU A 27 10.91 17.16 -2.60
C GLU A 27 11.99 17.68 -3.55
N MET A 28 11.62 18.46 -4.58
CA MET A 28 12.60 19.07 -5.50
C MET A 28 13.56 20.02 -4.78
N ILE A 29 13.07 20.77 -3.80
CA ILE A 29 13.90 21.67 -2.98
C ILE A 29 14.85 20.87 -2.08
N GLU A 30 14.37 19.78 -1.47
CA GLU A 30 15.20 18.92 -0.63
C GLU A 30 16.26 18.17 -1.43
N PHE A 31 15.90 17.65 -2.61
CA PHE A 31 16.83 17.00 -3.52
C PHE A 31 18.01 17.92 -3.87
N GLY A 32 17.74 19.18 -4.23
CA GLY A 32 18.80 20.15 -4.52
C GLY A 32 19.64 20.59 -3.32
N LYS A 33 19.21 20.33 -2.08
CA LYS A 33 20.01 20.58 -0.87
C LYS A 33 20.93 19.41 -0.52
N ASN A 34 20.43 18.19 -0.72
CA ASN A 34 21.14 16.97 -0.35
C ASN A 34 22.18 16.57 -1.40
N ASP A 35 21.96 16.93 -2.67
CA ASP A 35 22.89 16.63 -3.75
C ASP A 35 23.85 17.80 -4.02
N SER A 36 24.82 17.98 -3.13
CA SER A 36 25.90 18.97 -3.32
C SER A 36 26.83 18.67 -4.51
N ALA A 37 26.66 17.52 -5.16
CA ALA A 37 27.37 17.11 -6.37
C ALA A 37 26.48 17.13 -7.64
N GLY A 38 25.22 17.55 -7.51
CA GLY A 38 24.27 17.62 -8.61
C GLY A 38 24.72 18.55 -9.75
N SER A 39 24.33 18.21 -10.97
CA SER A 39 24.57 19.04 -12.14
C SER A 39 23.93 20.43 -11.99
N ALA A 40 24.48 21.44 -12.68
CA ALA A 40 23.93 22.79 -12.67
C ALA A 40 22.42 22.86 -13.04
N ARG A 41 21.91 21.87 -13.78
CA ARG A 41 20.48 21.76 -14.13
C ARG A 41 19.61 21.39 -12.91
N GLU A 42 20.08 20.50 -12.04
CA GLU A 42 19.34 20.05 -10.86
C GLU A 42 19.24 21.15 -9.80
N LEU A 43 20.33 21.89 -9.61
CA LEU A 43 20.34 23.14 -8.82
C LEU A 43 19.37 24.19 -9.42
N GLY A 44 19.30 24.28 -10.76
CA GLY A 44 18.34 25.12 -11.47
C GLY A 44 16.88 24.75 -11.18
N TYR A 45 16.55 23.47 -11.12
CA TYR A 45 15.21 23.01 -10.77
C TYR A 45 14.85 23.29 -9.31
N ALA A 46 15.78 23.08 -8.37
CA ALA A 46 15.55 23.36 -6.96
C ALA A 46 15.32 24.87 -6.69
N THR A 47 16.06 25.75 -7.38
CA THR A 47 15.86 27.20 -7.27
C THR A 47 14.52 27.65 -7.86
N GLN A 48 14.10 27.09 -9.00
CA GLN A 48 12.78 27.33 -9.58
C GLN A 48 11.66 26.83 -8.66
N ALA A 49 11.81 25.64 -8.06
CA ALA A 49 10.87 25.08 -7.10
C ALA A 49 10.75 25.98 -5.85
N ALA A 50 11.87 26.47 -5.31
CA ALA A 50 11.86 27.41 -4.19
C ALA A 50 11.13 28.73 -4.53
N HIS A 51 11.32 29.23 -5.75
CA HIS A 51 10.61 30.41 -6.23
C HIS A 51 9.09 30.17 -6.35
N LEU A 52 8.68 29.02 -6.92
CA LEU A 52 7.28 28.61 -6.99
C LEU A 52 6.65 28.49 -5.61
N GLN A 53 7.33 27.85 -4.65
CA GLN A 53 6.86 27.75 -3.28
C GLN A 53 6.62 29.12 -2.66
N ARG A 54 7.53 30.08 -2.89
CA ARG A 54 7.36 31.46 -2.41
C ARG A 54 6.13 32.13 -3.02
N ILE A 55 5.91 31.98 -4.32
CA ILE A 55 4.74 32.51 -5.02
C ILE A 55 3.45 31.92 -4.43
N TRP A 56 3.39 30.60 -4.27
CA TRP A 56 2.20 29.92 -3.74
C TRP A 56 1.90 30.32 -2.30
N ARG A 57 2.92 30.45 -1.44
CA ARG A 57 2.78 30.96 -0.07
C ARG A 57 2.21 32.38 -0.04
N LEU A 58 2.71 33.28 -0.89
CA LEU A 58 2.22 34.67 -0.94
C LEU A 58 0.78 34.75 -1.45
N ARG A 59 0.43 33.90 -2.42
CA ARG A 59 -0.89 33.88 -3.05
C ARG A 59 -1.97 33.28 -2.16
N HIS A 60 -1.75 32.03 -1.72
CA HIS A 60 -2.77 31.24 -1.02
C HIS A 60 -2.67 31.38 0.52
N LYS A 61 -1.59 31.97 1.03
CA LYS A 61 -1.41 32.37 2.43
C LYS A 61 -1.78 31.23 3.40
N VAL A 62 -2.74 31.47 4.29
CA VAL A 62 -3.21 30.55 5.33
C VAL A 62 -3.58 29.19 4.74
N GLN A 63 -4.27 29.15 3.59
CA GLN A 63 -4.69 27.90 2.96
C GLN A 63 -3.50 27.03 2.54
N TYR A 64 -2.40 27.65 2.08
CA TYR A 64 -1.18 26.91 1.73
C TYR A 64 -0.48 26.34 2.96
N PHE A 65 -0.42 27.10 4.06
CA PHE A 65 0.18 26.62 5.30
C PHE A 65 -0.65 25.53 5.97
N MET A 66 -1.98 25.60 5.83
CA MET A 66 -2.92 24.63 6.37
C MET A 66 -3.26 23.52 5.36
N ILE A 67 -2.55 23.41 4.23
CA ILE A 67 -2.96 22.51 3.15
C ILE A 67 -3.07 21.04 3.59
N ASP A 68 -2.15 20.59 4.44
CA ASP A 68 -2.19 19.24 5.01
C ASP A 68 -3.33 19.06 6.00
N GLU A 69 -3.68 20.10 6.77
CA GLU A 69 -4.83 20.08 7.68
C GLU A 69 -6.14 20.06 6.89
N ILE A 70 -6.23 20.85 5.81
CA ILE A 70 -7.36 20.83 4.88
C ILE A 70 -7.49 19.46 4.22
N ARG A 71 -6.39 18.86 3.74
CA ARG A 71 -6.38 17.47 3.22
C ARG A 71 -6.79 16.46 4.28
N THR A 72 -6.36 16.65 5.52
CA THR A 72 -6.73 15.80 6.66
C THR A 72 -8.24 15.88 6.93
N ILE A 73 -8.78 17.10 6.96
CA ILE A 73 -10.22 17.34 7.10
C ILE A 73 -10.96 16.74 5.91
N ASP A 74 -10.47 16.91 4.68
CA ASP A 74 -11.06 16.29 3.48
C ASP A 74 -11.03 14.76 3.60
N LEU A 75 -9.90 14.15 3.99
CA LEU A 75 -9.81 12.71 4.25
C LEU A 75 -10.88 12.24 5.24
N LEU A 76 -11.13 13.01 6.30
CA LEU A 76 -12.13 12.74 7.34
C LEU A 76 -13.58 13.11 6.97
N THR A 77 -13.81 14.01 6.01
CA THR A 77 -15.15 14.56 5.69
C THR A 77 -15.68 14.14 4.31
N THR A 78 -14.84 14.12 3.28
CA THR A 78 -15.18 13.86 1.87
C THR A 78 -14.37 12.71 1.24
N GLY A 79 -13.29 12.29 1.88
CA GLY A 79 -12.30 11.36 1.35
C GLY A 79 -12.54 9.90 1.74
N ARG A 80 -11.47 9.10 1.60
CA ARG A 80 -11.47 7.65 1.83
C ARG A 80 -11.82 7.20 3.26
N LEU A 81 -12.09 8.12 4.20
CA LEU A 81 -12.44 7.78 5.59
C LEU A 81 -13.86 8.18 6.05
N ARG A 82 -14.74 8.87 5.29
CA ARG A 82 -16.16 9.08 5.73
C ARG A 82 -17.19 9.42 4.64
N ASN A 83 -18.37 8.79 4.73
CA ASN A 83 -19.71 9.08 4.16
C ASN A 83 -19.88 10.02 2.93
N VAL A 84 -19.49 9.64 1.71
CA VAL A 84 -20.19 10.09 0.47
C VAL A 84 -20.13 8.98 -0.61
N ARG A 85 -21.30 8.67 -1.20
CA ARG A 85 -21.46 7.69 -2.28
C ARG A 85 -20.86 8.24 -3.58
N PHE A 86 -19.91 7.53 -4.18
CA PHE A 86 -19.67 7.65 -5.61
C PHE A 86 -20.51 6.57 -6.29
N ALA A 87 -21.55 7.01 -7.01
CA ALA A 87 -22.13 6.19 -8.05
C ALA A 87 -21.03 5.95 -9.08
N VAL A 88 -20.33 4.83 -8.95
CA VAL A 88 -19.46 4.35 -10.03
C VAL A 88 -20.41 3.88 -11.11
N GLU A 89 -20.71 4.76 -12.06
CA GLU A 89 -21.07 4.30 -13.39
C GLU A 89 -19.97 3.33 -13.83
N LYS A 90 -20.38 2.11 -14.18
CA LYS A 90 -19.53 0.99 -14.62
C LYS A 90 -18.38 1.50 -15.50
N LYS A 91 -17.18 1.58 -14.92
CA LYS A 91 -15.90 1.54 -15.63
C LYS A 91 -15.05 0.43 -15.02
N ASP A 92 -14.16 -0.09 -15.85
CA ASP A 92 -13.77 -1.50 -15.94
C ASP A 92 -13.40 -2.22 -14.63
N LYS A 93 -13.78 -3.51 -14.56
CA LYS A 93 -13.61 -4.40 -13.40
C LYS A 93 -12.14 -4.75 -13.07
N ASP A 94 -11.18 -4.21 -13.80
CA ASP A 94 -9.76 -4.60 -13.78
C ASP A 94 -8.81 -3.48 -13.31
N ASP A 95 -9.33 -2.36 -12.80
CA ASP A 95 -8.49 -1.30 -12.25
C ASP A 95 -7.83 -1.73 -10.93
N VAL A 96 -6.52 -1.46 -10.82
CA VAL A 96 -5.76 -1.67 -9.58
C VAL A 96 -6.28 -0.69 -8.53
N HIS A 97 -6.94 -1.21 -7.51
CA HIS A 97 -7.45 -0.42 -6.40
C HIS A 97 -6.48 -0.42 -5.23
N TRP A 98 -6.41 0.70 -4.52
CA TRP A 98 -5.60 0.85 -3.31
C TRP A 98 -6.38 1.60 -2.25
N TRP A 99 -6.28 1.16 -1.01
CA TRP A 99 -6.94 1.71 0.16
C TRP A 99 -5.94 1.99 1.27
N LEU A 100 -6.25 2.94 2.14
CA LEU A 100 -5.47 3.21 3.34
C LEU A 100 -5.48 1.99 4.27
N ASN A 101 -6.65 1.46 4.58
CA ASN A 101 -6.78 0.28 5.42
C ASN A 101 -7.94 -0.62 4.96
N ILE A 102 -8.05 -1.80 5.56
CA ILE A 102 -9.11 -2.76 5.25
C ILE A 102 -10.52 -2.22 5.56
N ALA A 103 -10.66 -1.29 6.52
CA ALA A 103 -11.95 -0.66 6.82
C ALA A 103 -12.43 0.21 5.65
N CYS A 104 -11.51 0.87 4.92
CA CYS A 104 -11.85 1.59 3.69
C CYS A 104 -12.34 0.63 2.60
N ALA A 105 -11.69 -0.53 2.44
CA ALA A 105 -12.11 -1.56 1.49
C ALA A 105 -13.47 -2.19 1.85
N HIS A 106 -13.75 -2.35 3.15
CA HIS A 106 -15.04 -2.82 3.66
C HIS A 106 -16.15 -1.82 3.34
N ARG A 107 -15.90 -0.54 3.60
CA ARG A 107 -16.82 0.55 3.29
C ARG A 107 -17.17 0.61 1.81
N ASP A 108 -16.18 0.44 0.94
CA ASP A 108 -16.38 0.44 -0.52
C ASP A 108 -17.08 -0.85 -1.00
N GLY A 109 -17.41 -1.77 -0.08
CA GLY A 109 -18.15 -3.00 -0.35
C GLY A 109 -17.29 -4.11 -0.96
N PHE A 110 -15.97 -3.92 -1.05
CA PHE A 110 -15.05 -4.87 -1.65
C PHE A 110 -14.84 -6.10 -0.75
N VAL A 111 -14.71 -5.87 0.56
CA VAL A 111 -14.73 -6.92 1.59
C VAL A 111 -15.99 -6.79 2.46
N ALA A 112 -16.34 -7.83 3.21
CA ALA A 112 -17.50 -7.89 4.09
C ALA A 112 -17.18 -7.54 5.55
N THR A 113 -15.90 -7.47 5.93
CA THR A 113 -15.45 -7.13 7.28
C THR A 113 -14.21 -6.25 7.23
N ASP A 114 -14.01 -5.47 8.28
CA ASP A 114 -12.80 -4.69 8.57
C ASP A 114 -11.71 -5.51 9.26
N VAL A 115 -11.90 -6.83 9.39
CA VAL A 115 -10.91 -7.78 9.89
C VAL A 115 -10.36 -8.58 8.72
N GLU A 116 -9.11 -9.04 8.83
CA GLU A 116 -8.46 -9.95 7.87
C GLU A 116 -9.16 -11.33 7.84
N LYS A 117 -10.33 -11.39 7.21
CA LYS A 117 -11.13 -12.58 6.99
C LYS A 117 -11.60 -12.64 5.54
N PRO A 118 -11.68 -13.84 4.95
CA PRO A 118 -12.20 -14.00 3.61
C PRO A 118 -13.67 -13.58 3.58
N THR A 119 -14.00 -12.79 2.56
CA THR A 119 -15.37 -12.46 2.22
C THR A 119 -15.88 -13.50 1.25
N ILE A 120 -16.96 -14.19 1.59
CA ILE A 120 -17.65 -15.10 0.68
C ILE A 120 -19.04 -14.52 0.44
N ARG A 121 -19.32 -14.19 -0.82
CA ARG A 121 -20.65 -13.75 -1.27
C ARG A 121 -21.18 -14.76 -2.27
N ASP A 122 -22.50 -14.94 -2.30
CA ASP A 122 -23.19 -15.91 -3.14
C ASP A 122 -23.00 -15.71 -4.67
N HIS A 123 -22.40 -14.60 -5.10
CA HIS A 123 -22.30 -14.18 -6.51
C HIS A 123 -20.85 -14.03 -7.01
N ASP A 124 -20.02 -15.07 -6.86
CA ASP A 124 -18.65 -15.19 -7.42
C ASP A 124 -17.63 -14.13 -6.96
N ARG A 125 -17.98 -13.32 -5.95
CA ARG A 125 -17.09 -12.32 -5.34
C ARG A 125 -16.56 -12.84 -4.02
N THR A 126 -15.63 -13.80 -4.11
CA THR A 126 -14.83 -14.20 -2.95
C THR A 126 -13.62 -13.28 -2.87
N ALA A 127 -13.52 -12.45 -1.84
CA ALA A 127 -12.36 -11.58 -1.61
C ALA A 127 -11.50 -12.11 -0.46
N LEU A 128 -10.19 -12.23 -0.68
CA LEU A 128 -9.22 -12.72 0.30
C LEU A 128 -8.23 -11.61 0.64
N PRO A 129 -8.36 -10.98 1.82
CA PRO A 129 -7.35 -10.06 2.31
C PRO A 129 -6.18 -10.82 2.94
N LEU A 130 -4.98 -10.61 2.41
CA LEU A 130 -3.70 -11.05 2.96
C LEU A 130 -3.00 -9.81 3.57
N LEU A 131 -3.35 -9.48 4.79
CA LEU A 131 -2.80 -8.31 5.49
C LEU A 131 -1.57 -8.68 6.32
N THR A 132 -1.55 -9.89 6.89
CA THR A 132 -0.48 -10.39 7.76
C THR A 132 -0.05 -11.79 7.31
N GLY A 133 1.04 -12.29 7.91
CA GLY A 133 1.63 -13.58 7.56
C GLY A 133 2.76 -13.45 6.55
N ARG A 134 3.02 -14.52 5.81
CA ARG A 134 4.16 -14.63 4.90
C ARG A 134 3.75 -15.21 3.56
N GLU A 135 4.29 -14.67 2.48
CA GLU A 135 4.20 -15.28 1.15
C GLU A 135 5.57 -15.73 0.65
N GLU A 136 5.57 -16.83 -0.08
CA GLU A 136 6.72 -17.39 -0.78
C GLU A 136 6.33 -17.64 -2.25
N ILE A 137 7.01 -16.96 -3.16
CA ILE A 137 6.90 -17.21 -4.60
C ILE A 137 7.53 -18.58 -4.89
N LEU A 138 6.72 -19.50 -5.40
CA LEU A 138 7.16 -20.85 -5.77
C LEU A 138 7.59 -20.87 -7.24
N THR A 139 6.75 -20.31 -8.12
CA THR A 139 7.01 -20.16 -9.55
C THR A 139 6.53 -18.79 -10.01
N ASP A 140 6.80 -18.44 -11.27
CA ASP A 140 6.33 -17.18 -11.87
C ASP A 140 4.81 -17.02 -11.91
N HIS A 141 4.05 -18.11 -11.71
CA HIS A 141 2.60 -18.10 -11.67
C HIS A 141 2.04 -18.57 -10.33
N SER A 142 2.86 -19.00 -9.37
CA SER A 142 2.35 -19.60 -8.14
C SER A 142 3.02 -19.07 -6.88
N VAL A 143 2.18 -18.76 -5.90
CA VAL A 143 2.58 -18.20 -4.61
C VAL A 143 2.01 -19.06 -3.50
N LYS A 144 2.83 -19.35 -2.50
CA LYS A 144 2.45 -20.00 -1.26
C LYS A 144 2.25 -18.93 -0.19
N TYR A 145 1.06 -18.88 0.39
CA TYR A 145 0.77 -18.05 1.56
C TYR A 145 0.78 -18.90 2.83
N ILE A 146 1.39 -18.39 3.88
CA ILE A 146 1.51 -19.04 5.18
C ILE A 146 1.08 -18.04 6.27
N ARG A 147 0.09 -18.44 7.07
CA ARG A 147 -0.36 -17.70 8.25
C ARG A 147 -0.29 -18.60 9.47
N VAL A 148 0.13 -18.04 10.59
CA VAL A 148 0.08 -18.70 11.89
C VAL A 148 -0.80 -17.86 12.80
N GLY A 149 -1.78 -18.48 13.46
CA GLY A 149 -2.74 -17.77 14.30
C GLY A 149 -3.58 -18.73 15.14
N LYS A 150 -4.51 -18.18 15.92
CA LYS A 150 -5.46 -18.98 16.71
C LYS A 150 -6.55 -19.55 15.81
N LEU A 151 -7.37 -20.46 16.33
CA LEU A 151 -8.47 -21.07 15.56
C LEU A 151 -9.40 -20.04 14.91
N GLY A 152 -9.68 -18.92 15.59
CA GLY A 152 -10.51 -17.83 15.07
C GLY A 152 -9.89 -17.05 13.89
N ASP A 153 -8.58 -17.18 13.69
CA ASP A 153 -7.82 -16.58 12.59
C ASP A 153 -7.74 -17.52 11.38
N VAL A 154 -8.12 -18.79 11.53
CA VAL A 154 -8.09 -19.78 10.45
C VAL A 154 -9.28 -19.57 9.52
N HIS A 155 -8.97 -19.42 8.24
CA HIS A 155 -9.94 -19.14 7.19
C HIS A 155 -10.62 -20.41 6.66
N HIS A 156 -11.32 -21.15 7.53
CA HIS A 156 -11.99 -22.42 7.16
C HIS A 156 -12.93 -22.28 5.96
N ALA A 157 -13.54 -21.11 5.79
CA ALA A 157 -14.46 -20.79 4.72
C ALA A 157 -13.81 -20.92 3.31
N LEU A 158 -12.48 -20.85 3.21
CA LEU A 158 -11.74 -21.00 1.95
C LEU A 158 -11.73 -22.44 1.42
N PHE A 159 -12.04 -23.45 2.25
CA PHE A 159 -12.07 -24.85 1.80
C PHE A 159 -13.07 -25.05 0.64
N GLY A 160 -14.23 -24.40 0.69
CA GLY A 160 -15.25 -24.44 -0.38
C GLY A 160 -14.91 -23.59 -1.63
N GLN A 161 -13.75 -22.94 -1.65
CA GLN A 161 -13.30 -22.04 -2.71
C GLN A 161 -12.10 -22.60 -3.50
N ILE A 162 -11.67 -23.83 -3.21
CA ILE A 162 -10.61 -24.50 -3.96
C ILE A 162 -11.06 -24.67 -5.43
N GLY A 163 -10.20 -24.29 -6.36
CA GLY A 163 -10.44 -24.29 -7.80
C GLY A 163 -11.19 -23.06 -8.32
N LYS A 164 -11.69 -22.18 -7.46
CA LYS A 164 -12.41 -20.96 -7.85
C LYS A 164 -11.48 -19.76 -7.97
N LYS A 165 -11.91 -18.77 -8.76
CA LYS A 165 -11.27 -17.46 -8.82
C LYS A 165 -11.64 -16.67 -7.56
N ILE A 166 -10.64 -16.04 -6.95
CA ILE A 166 -10.77 -15.21 -5.77
C ILE A 166 -10.12 -13.84 -6.02
N HIS A 167 -10.73 -12.78 -5.52
CA HIS A 167 -10.17 -11.44 -5.56
C HIS A 167 -9.14 -11.29 -4.45
N LEU A 168 -7.89 -11.08 -4.80
CA LEU A 168 -6.78 -11.05 -3.83
C LEU A 168 -6.45 -9.61 -3.44
N MET A 169 -6.29 -9.36 -2.14
CA MET A 169 -5.80 -8.09 -1.63
C MET A 169 -4.56 -8.33 -0.78
N ARG A 170 -3.55 -7.47 -0.90
CA ARG A 170 -2.32 -7.52 -0.10
C ARG A 170 -2.18 -6.28 0.75
N GLY A 171 -1.84 -6.44 2.03
CA GLY A 171 -1.57 -5.34 2.95
C GLY A 171 -0.07 -5.10 3.13
N TYR A 172 0.30 -3.88 3.51
CA TYR A 172 1.70 -3.48 3.72
C TYR A 172 2.42 -4.27 4.83
N GLN A 173 1.68 -4.83 5.80
CA GLN A 173 2.23 -5.64 6.88
C GLN A 173 2.55 -7.10 6.46
N LEU A 174 2.16 -7.51 5.25
CA LEU A 174 2.41 -8.84 4.74
C LEU A 174 3.90 -9.04 4.46
N LYS A 175 4.50 -10.11 4.99
CA LYS A 175 5.91 -10.48 4.71
C LYS A 175 5.99 -11.13 3.32
N SER A 176 6.01 -10.30 2.28
CA SER A 176 6.02 -10.70 0.87
C SER A 176 6.77 -9.69 0.00
N ASP A 177 7.39 -10.14 -1.09
CA ASP A 177 7.97 -9.25 -2.11
C ASP A 177 6.89 -8.63 -3.01
N LEU A 178 5.67 -9.16 -2.93
CA LEU A 178 4.50 -8.73 -3.68
C LEU A 178 3.63 -7.76 -2.89
N ALA A 179 3.88 -7.61 -1.57
CA ALA A 179 3.12 -6.70 -0.73
C ALA A 179 3.31 -5.23 -1.19
N PRO A 180 2.27 -4.40 -1.10
CA PRO A 180 2.43 -2.97 -1.33
C PRO A 180 3.32 -2.35 -0.24
N THR A 181 3.98 -1.25 -0.57
CA THR A 181 4.81 -0.51 0.38
C THR A 181 3.98 0.15 1.48
N GLU A 182 2.79 0.64 1.14
CA GLU A 182 1.85 1.28 2.06
C GLU A 182 0.42 0.80 1.81
N GLY A 183 -0.44 0.84 2.85
CA GLY A 183 -1.87 0.55 2.76
C GLY A 183 -2.23 -0.88 2.32
N VAL A 184 -3.37 -1.03 1.64
CA VAL A 184 -3.93 -2.28 1.13
C VAL A 184 -4.20 -2.16 -0.36
N ARG A 185 -3.64 -3.06 -1.17
CA ARG A 185 -3.78 -3.06 -2.64
C ARG A 185 -4.59 -4.26 -3.10
N TYR A 186 -5.42 -4.06 -4.13
CA TYR A 186 -6.07 -5.13 -4.88
C TYR A 186 -5.17 -5.59 -6.03
N ASP A 187 -4.93 -6.90 -6.08
CA ASP A 187 -3.94 -7.52 -6.98
C ASP A 187 -4.60 -8.38 -8.07
N GLY A 188 -5.91 -8.20 -8.28
CA GLY A 188 -6.66 -8.91 -9.30
C GLY A 188 -7.26 -10.24 -8.83
N GLN A 189 -7.69 -11.03 -9.81
CA GLN A 189 -8.26 -12.37 -9.59
C GLN A 189 -7.17 -13.43 -9.61
N TRP A 190 -7.18 -14.32 -8.62
CA TRP A 190 -6.25 -15.43 -8.45
C TRP A 190 -7.01 -16.74 -8.29
N THR A 191 -6.42 -17.87 -8.62
CA THR A 191 -7.06 -19.19 -8.41
C THR A 191 -6.52 -19.84 -7.15
N LEU A 192 -7.40 -20.23 -6.21
CA LEU A 192 -6.99 -20.98 -5.03
C LEU A 192 -6.79 -22.46 -5.40
N ARG A 193 -5.55 -22.95 -5.43
CA ARG A 193 -5.24 -24.33 -5.86
C ARG A 193 -5.22 -25.33 -4.72
N SER A 194 -4.75 -24.94 -3.55
CA SER A 194 -4.74 -25.82 -2.39
C SER A 194 -4.95 -25.06 -1.10
N PHE A 195 -5.61 -25.72 -0.17
CA PHE A 195 -5.80 -25.27 1.21
C PHE A 195 -5.29 -26.36 2.14
N SER A 196 -4.44 -26.01 3.09
CA SER A 196 -3.95 -26.90 4.14
C SER A 196 -3.98 -26.15 5.46
N HIS A 197 -4.45 -26.80 6.53
CA HIS A 197 -4.31 -26.29 7.89
C HIS A 197 -3.67 -27.37 8.74
N LYS A 198 -2.74 -26.98 9.61
CA LYS A 198 -2.04 -27.88 10.53
C LYS A 198 -2.05 -27.25 11.91
N LEU A 199 -2.39 -28.02 12.94
CA LEU A 199 -2.22 -27.61 14.32
C LEU A 199 -0.77 -27.84 14.74
N ASP A 200 -0.12 -26.81 15.25
CA ASP A 200 1.12 -26.93 15.99
C ASP A 200 0.77 -27.17 17.46
N VAL A 201 0.86 -28.44 17.87
CA VAL A 201 0.45 -28.91 19.20
C VAL A 201 1.26 -28.25 20.33
N ASN A 202 2.49 -27.80 20.04
CA ASN A 202 3.36 -27.21 21.05
C ASN A 202 3.04 -25.74 21.34
N ALA A 203 2.53 -25.02 20.33
CA ALA A 203 2.26 -23.58 20.43
C ALA A 203 0.77 -23.26 20.60
N ASP A 204 -0.12 -24.26 20.47
CA ASP A 204 -1.58 -24.07 20.34
C ASP A 204 -1.94 -23.08 19.21
N LEU A 205 -1.15 -23.12 18.14
CA LEU A 205 -1.31 -22.25 16.97
C LEU A 205 -1.60 -23.08 15.73
N TYR A 206 -2.51 -22.58 14.92
CA TYR A 206 -2.84 -23.15 13.63
C TYR A 206 -2.01 -22.50 12.54
N ARG A 207 -1.35 -23.34 11.75
CA ARG A 207 -0.65 -22.96 10.53
C ARG A 207 -1.53 -23.21 9.33
N LEU A 208 -1.98 -22.13 8.71
CA LEU A 208 -2.69 -22.12 7.44
C LEU A 208 -1.68 -22.00 6.30
N GLU A 209 -1.77 -22.89 5.31
CA GLU A 209 -1.02 -22.81 4.06
C GLU A 209 -1.98 -22.79 2.86
N LEU A 210 -1.86 -21.77 2.02
CA LEU A 210 -2.59 -21.64 0.77
C LEU A 210 -1.62 -21.69 -0.40
N ARG A 211 -2.02 -22.32 -1.52
CA ARG A 211 -1.35 -22.13 -2.81
C ARG A 211 -2.27 -21.38 -3.75
N LEU A 212 -1.79 -20.24 -4.23
CA LEU A 212 -2.48 -19.33 -5.12
C LEU A 212 -1.80 -19.34 -6.47
N GLU A 213 -2.58 -19.36 -7.53
CA GLU A 213 -2.10 -19.28 -8.91
C GLU A 213 -2.56 -17.98 -9.56
N SER A 214 -1.59 -17.24 -10.10
CA SER A 214 -1.81 -16.01 -10.82
C SER A 214 -2.19 -16.31 -12.28
N PRO A 215 -3.22 -15.65 -12.83
CA PRO A 215 -3.56 -15.77 -14.25
C PRO A 215 -2.49 -15.18 -15.18
N VAL A 216 -1.62 -14.31 -14.64
CA VAL A 216 -0.58 -13.62 -15.39
C VAL A 216 0.78 -13.87 -14.74
N SER A 217 1.85 -13.89 -15.53
CA SER A 217 3.23 -13.99 -15.04
C SER A 217 3.56 -12.83 -14.10
N LEU A 218 4.25 -13.12 -12.99
CA LEU A 218 4.75 -12.14 -12.04
C LEU A 218 5.88 -11.27 -12.62
N ASN A 219 6.41 -11.61 -13.79
CA ASN A 219 7.38 -10.78 -14.52
C ASN A 219 6.74 -9.90 -15.61
N SER A 220 5.44 -10.02 -15.82
CA SER A 220 4.72 -9.23 -16.83
C SER A 220 4.69 -7.73 -16.54
N THR A 221 4.55 -6.91 -17.59
CA THR A 221 4.37 -5.46 -17.47
C THR A 221 3.16 -5.08 -16.61
N GLN A 222 2.07 -5.86 -16.69
CA GLN A 222 0.88 -5.64 -15.87
C GLN A 222 1.19 -5.79 -14.37
N TRP A 223 2.00 -6.79 -14.02
CA TRP A 223 2.41 -6.98 -12.63
C TRP A 223 3.36 -5.87 -12.16
N GLN A 224 4.28 -5.40 -13.01
CA GLN A 224 5.14 -4.25 -12.67
C GLN A 224 4.33 -2.98 -12.43
N ALA A 225 3.30 -2.73 -13.24
CA ALA A 225 2.37 -1.62 -13.02
C ALA A 225 1.61 -1.76 -11.69
N THR A 226 1.23 -2.99 -11.32
CA THR A 226 0.57 -3.28 -10.03
C THR A 226 1.52 -3.02 -8.85
N LYS A 227 2.80 -3.38 -8.98
CA LYS A 227 3.84 -3.08 -7.98
C LYS A 227 4.10 -1.59 -7.78
N ALA A 228 3.90 -0.78 -8.80
CA ALA A 228 4.06 0.67 -8.72
C ALA A 228 2.98 1.36 -7.87
N VAL A 229 1.92 0.63 -7.49
CA VAL A 229 0.89 1.11 -6.56
C VAL A 229 1.30 0.74 -5.13
N PRO A 230 1.27 1.70 -4.19
CA PRO A 230 0.67 3.03 -4.28
C PRO A 230 1.49 4.08 -5.06
N LEU A 231 0.76 4.98 -5.72
CA LEU A 231 1.30 6.15 -6.41
C LEU A 231 1.91 7.15 -5.41
N PRO A 232 2.81 8.06 -5.85
CA PRO A 232 3.39 9.08 -4.96
C PRO A 232 2.33 9.91 -4.19
N SER A 233 1.25 10.35 -4.85
CA SER A 233 0.15 11.07 -4.18
C SER A 233 -0.58 10.20 -3.14
N GLN A 234 -0.72 8.90 -3.41
CA GLN A 234 -1.31 7.94 -2.48
C GLN A 234 -0.40 7.70 -1.26
N ARG A 235 0.92 7.75 -1.45
CA ARG A 235 1.90 7.71 -0.35
C ARG A 235 1.77 8.95 0.55
N ASP A 236 1.52 10.12 -0.02
CA ASP A 236 1.24 11.31 0.78
C ASP A 236 -0.05 11.17 1.60
N GLU A 237 -1.12 10.64 1.01
CA GLU A 237 -2.36 10.32 1.74
C GLU A 237 -2.09 9.33 2.88
N TRP A 238 -1.25 8.32 2.64
CA TRP A 238 -0.82 7.37 3.66
C TRP A 238 -0.06 8.05 4.80
N ASN A 239 0.86 8.95 4.49
CA ASN A 239 1.62 9.69 5.50
C ASN A 239 0.71 10.56 6.38
N LEU A 240 -0.30 11.21 5.78
CA LEU A 240 -1.33 11.95 6.52
C LEU A 240 -2.15 11.01 7.41
N TYR A 241 -2.57 9.86 6.89
CA TYR A 241 -3.27 8.83 7.67
C TYR A 241 -2.45 8.35 8.86
N LYS A 242 -1.16 8.05 8.66
CA LYS A 242 -0.25 7.61 9.72
C LYS A 242 -0.09 8.68 10.81
N LYS A 243 0.01 9.95 10.42
CA LYS A 243 0.05 11.07 11.36
C LYS A 243 -1.23 11.14 12.20
N LEU A 244 -2.40 11.04 11.54
CA LEU A 244 -3.70 11.01 12.21
C LEU A 244 -3.84 9.86 13.20
N GLU A 245 -3.42 8.66 12.81
CA GLU A 245 -3.45 7.47 13.67
C GLU A 245 -2.57 7.67 14.91
N GLY A 246 -1.36 8.18 14.73
CA GLY A 246 -0.45 8.52 15.83
C GLY A 246 -1.00 9.59 16.76
N ASP A 247 -1.62 10.65 16.21
CA ASP A 247 -2.22 11.73 17.01
C ASP A 247 -3.44 11.22 17.81
N LYS A 248 -4.25 10.32 17.24
CA LYS A 248 -5.36 9.67 17.94
C LYS A 248 -4.86 8.78 19.09
N ILE A 249 -3.78 8.04 18.89
CA ILE A 249 -3.15 7.24 19.95
C ILE A 249 -2.61 8.16 21.04
N ARG A 250 -1.91 9.24 20.68
CA ARG A 250 -1.42 10.24 21.64
C ARG A 250 -2.55 10.84 22.46
N GLN A 251 -3.69 11.17 21.84
CA GLN A 251 -4.85 11.72 22.55
C GLN A 251 -5.51 10.71 23.49
N SER A 252 -5.52 9.42 23.15
CA SER A 252 -6.22 8.38 23.92
C SER A 252 -5.35 7.69 24.97
N GLN A 253 -4.06 7.52 24.71
CA GLN A 253 -3.11 6.74 25.53
C GLN A 253 -1.93 7.59 26.03
N GLY A 254 -1.88 8.88 25.68
CA GLY A 254 -0.79 9.79 26.03
C GLY A 254 0.47 9.59 25.20
N GLU A 255 1.53 10.33 25.54
CA GLU A 255 2.81 10.30 24.80
C GLU A 255 3.52 8.94 24.89
N LEU A 256 3.39 8.22 26.00
CA LEU A 256 3.98 6.89 26.17
C LEU A 256 3.35 5.87 25.22
N GLY A 257 2.02 5.85 25.10
CA GLY A 257 1.34 4.96 24.14
C GLY A 257 1.67 5.30 22.67
N ALA A 258 1.84 6.58 22.34
CA ALA A 258 2.28 7.00 21.01
C ALA A 258 3.72 6.57 20.72
N LEU A 259 4.61 6.62 21.71
CA LEU A 259 5.99 6.16 21.59
C LEU A 259 6.04 4.63 21.40
N ASP A 260 5.32 3.87 22.23
CA ASP A 260 5.24 2.41 22.13
C ASP A 260 4.70 1.95 20.77
N TRP A 261 3.66 2.63 20.28
CA TRP A 261 3.11 2.37 18.94
C TRP A 261 4.16 2.62 17.83
N LYS A 262 4.91 3.73 17.89
CA LYS A 262 5.99 4.00 16.94
C LYS A 262 7.08 2.94 17.01
N ILE A 263 7.51 2.57 18.22
CA ILE A 263 8.53 1.53 18.41
C ILE A 263 8.06 0.21 17.79
N LYS A 264 6.82 -0.20 18.06
CA LYS A 264 6.24 -1.41 17.48
C LYS A 264 6.21 -1.37 15.96
N GLU A 265 5.83 -0.24 15.37
CA GLU A 265 5.81 -0.08 13.92
C GLU A 265 7.21 -0.14 13.30
N GLU A 266 8.22 0.48 13.93
CA GLU A 266 9.61 0.39 13.50
C GLU A 266 10.14 -1.05 13.61
N MET A 267 9.81 -1.75 14.70
CA MET A 267 10.15 -3.17 14.86
C MET A 267 9.51 -4.03 13.77
N GLU A 268 8.21 -3.84 13.49
CA GLU A 268 7.53 -4.56 12.42
C GLU A 268 8.13 -4.24 11.03
N ARG A 269 8.59 -3.01 10.81
CA ARG A 269 9.29 -2.63 9.58
C ARG A 269 10.65 -3.31 9.47
N ALA A 270 11.46 -3.25 10.52
CA ALA A 270 12.77 -3.90 10.57
C ALA A 270 12.65 -5.41 10.36
N ASP A 271 11.70 -6.06 11.03
CA ASP A 271 11.40 -7.49 10.87
C ASP A 271 11.03 -7.87 9.42
N ARG A 272 10.32 -6.98 8.71
CA ARG A 272 9.96 -7.18 7.29
C ARG A 272 11.19 -7.03 6.41
N GLU A 273 11.98 -5.99 6.62
CA GLU A 273 13.22 -5.76 5.86
C GLU A 273 14.21 -6.91 6.06
N ASP A 274 14.37 -7.38 7.30
CA ASP A 274 15.23 -8.51 7.61
C ASP A 274 14.70 -9.81 7.00
N ALA A 275 13.37 -10.03 7.01
CA ALA A 275 12.77 -11.15 6.30
C ALA A 275 13.04 -11.10 4.79
N GLN A 276 12.98 -9.91 4.18
CA GLN A 276 13.34 -9.70 2.77
C GLN A 276 14.84 -9.91 2.52
N ARG A 277 15.72 -9.38 3.37
CA ARG A 277 17.19 -9.54 3.27
C ARG A 277 17.60 -11.01 3.39
N VAL A 278 17.11 -11.72 4.39
CA VAL A 278 17.37 -13.16 4.58
C VAL A 278 16.89 -13.95 3.37
N ARG A 279 15.78 -13.56 2.76
CA ARG A 279 15.25 -14.21 1.55
C ARG A 279 16.13 -13.94 0.32
N SER A 280 16.49 -12.70 0.07
CA SER A 280 17.42 -12.33 -1.02
C SER A 280 18.77 -13.02 -0.86
N PHE A 281 19.28 -13.11 0.36
CA PHE A 281 20.47 -13.89 0.69
C PHE A 281 20.27 -15.37 0.36
N ARG A 282 19.18 -15.99 0.81
CA ARG A 282 18.88 -17.40 0.54
C ARG A 282 18.75 -17.70 -0.96
N LEU A 283 18.16 -16.80 -1.75
CA LEU A 283 18.06 -16.93 -3.21
C LEU A 283 19.44 -16.82 -3.87
N SER A 284 20.25 -15.84 -3.47
CA SER A 284 21.62 -15.67 -4.02
C SER A 284 22.57 -16.82 -3.65
N VAL A 285 22.44 -17.40 -2.45
CA VAL A 285 23.21 -18.56 -2.01
C VAL A 285 22.69 -19.84 -2.66
N GLY A 286 21.36 -20.00 -2.79
CA GLY A 286 20.74 -21.14 -3.46
C GLY A 286 21.15 -21.25 -4.93
N TRP A 287 21.26 -20.12 -5.65
CA TRP A 287 21.82 -20.06 -7.00
C TRP A 287 23.27 -20.58 -7.04
N LYS A 288 24.11 -20.17 -6.08
CA LYS A 288 25.53 -20.59 -6.02
C LYS A 288 25.70 -22.09 -5.74
N VAL A 289 24.75 -22.73 -5.06
CA VAL A 289 24.77 -24.18 -4.81
C VAL A 289 24.29 -24.96 -6.03
N ALA A 290 23.21 -24.52 -6.69
CA ALA A 290 22.70 -25.16 -7.91
C ALA A 290 23.67 -25.04 -9.11
N ALA A 291 24.31 -23.87 -9.28
CA ALA A 291 25.31 -23.66 -10.33
C ALA A 291 26.61 -24.47 -10.13
N ARG A 292 26.89 -24.93 -8.89
CA ARG A 292 28.02 -25.84 -8.62
C ARG A 292 27.69 -27.31 -8.85
N SER A 293 26.42 -27.70 -8.79
CA SER A 293 26.01 -29.09 -9.05
C SER A 293 25.81 -29.42 -10.54
N GLU A 294 25.65 -28.42 -11.41
CA GLU A 294 25.53 -28.61 -12.87
C GLU A 294 26.89 -28.61 -13.61
N MET A 295 28.00 -28.42 -12.89
CA MET A 295 29.37 -28.43 -13.43
C MET A 295 30.20 -29.64 -12.95
N SER A 296 29.57 -30.70 -12.44
CA SER A 296 30.24 -31.93 -11.99
C SER A 296 29.68 -33.19 -12.62
#